data_AF-A0A6G1GTK5-F1
#
_entry.id   AF-A0A6G1GTK5-F1
#
_cell.length_a   1.000
_cell.length_b   1.000
_cell.length_c   1.000
_cell.angle_alpha   90.00
_cell.angle_beta   90.00
_cell.angle_gamma   90.00
#
_symmetry.space_group_name_H-M   'P 1'
#
loop_
_entity.id
_entity.type
_entity.pdbx_description
1 polymer ?
#
loop_
_entity_poly.entity_id
_entity_poly.type
_entity_poly.pdbx_seq_one_letter_code
_entity_poly.pdbx_strand_id
1 'polypeptide(L)'
;MAPPKAPTSQPSLESAEDFLSFVNASPTPFHAVKSAKERLEKAGFKQIKERDSWSSLKPGSKYYLTRNGSSIVAFAIGKKWQPGNPISMIGAHTDSPCLRIKPVSKKQNDGFLQVGVETYGGGLWHTWFDRDLSIAGRAMVKDKDGSITSKLIKVEKPILRVPTLAIHLDRQETFAFNKETQLFPIAGLVAAELNRQGKSEGENVDSKPESTSFEPIKPLTDRHHTFVVELIAKEAGVDPEQIEDFEMVLYDTQKSCIGGLNDELIFSARLDNLMMSFCSTMGIIHSLSSTSALDSDPTIRLIALFDHEEIGSLTAQGADSNLLPSVLRRLSVLGSSDSGSESSDDSYHKVVDTATSYEQSLATSFLISADMAHSVHPNYPAKYESSHRPEMNRGTVIKINANARYATNSPGIVLLQEVARRAKPASSPFCASASSPGVPLQLFVVRNDSSCGSTIGPMLSAALGARTLDLGNPQLSMHSIRETCGAWDVEHAVNLFDSFFVNFGELEKKIVVDE
;
A
#
# COMPACT_ATOMS: atom_id res chain seq x y z
N MET A 1 -8.47 -30.35 43.18
CA MET A 1 -8.75 -29.21 42.29
C MET A 1 -7.93 -29.40 41.03
N ALA A 2 -8.57 -29.60 39.89
CA ALA A 2 -7.87 -29.57 38.61
C ALA A 2 -7.37 -28.13 38.36
N PRO A 3 -6.16 -27.94 37.82
CA PRO A 3 -5.70 -26.61 37.46
C PRO A 3 -6.66 -26.01 36.42
N PRO A 4 -6.89 -24.67 36.42
CA PRO A 4 -7.72 -24.05 35.41
C PRO A 4 -7.10 -24.34 34.03
N LYS A 5 -7.90 -24.94 33.13
CA LYS A 5 -7.52 -25.05 31.72
C LYS A 5 -7.29 -23.62 31.21
N ALA A 6 -6.06 -23.34 30.77
CA ALA A 6 -5.77 -22.13 30.02
C ALA A 6 -6.74 -22.04 28.83
N PRO A 7 -7.26 -20.85 28.48
CA PRO A 7 -8.08 -20.70 27.29
C PRO A 7 -7.21 -21.03 26.08
N THR A 8 -7.38 -22.24 25.54
CA THR A 8 -6.78 -22.64 24.26
C THR A 8 -7.64 -22.00 23.17
N SER A 9 -7.31 -20.76 22.78
CA SER A 9 -7.83 -20.20 21.53
C SER A 9 -7.40 -21.13 20.40
N GLN A 10 -8.37 -21.69 19.66
CA GLN A 10 -8.05 -22.47 18.47
C GLN A 10 -7.36 -21.58 17.43
N PRO A 11 -6.41 -22.13 16.65
CA PRO A 11 -5.81 -21.34 15.60
C PRO A 11 -6.84 -20.76 14.62
N SER A 12 -6.71 -19.49 14.24
CA SER A 12 -7.65 -18.79 13.34
C SER A 12 -6.96 -18.06 12.18
N LEU A 13 -7.22 -18.47 10.94
CA LEU A 13 -6.68 -17.83 9.73
C LEU A 13 -7.49 -16.61 9.27
N GLU A 14 -8.44 -16.12 10.06
CA GLU A 14 -9.37 -15.04 9.67
C GLU A 14 -8.65 -13.77 9.19
N SER A 15 -7.56 -13.37 9.86
CA SER A 15 -6.77 -12.20 9.43
C SER A 15 -6.11 -12.42 8.06
N ALA A 16 -5.63 -13.63 7.79
CA ALA A 16 -5.06 -13.98 6.50
C ALA A 16 -6.13 -14.00 5.40
N GLU A 17 -7.30 -14.59 5.66
CA GLU A 17 -8.43 -14.61 4.72
C GLU A 17 -8.94 -13.20 4.40
N ASP A 18 -9.02 -12.32 5.40
CA ASP A 18 -9.40 -10.92 5.20
C ASP A 18 -8.36 -10.14 4.38
N PHE A 19 -7.07 -10.40 4.62
CA PHE A 19 -6.00 -9.89 3.76
C PHE A 19 -6.14 -10.39 2.31
N LEU A 20 -6.44 -11.68 2.09
CA LEU A 20 -6.66 -12.22 0.75
C LEU A 20 -7.82 -11.51 0.03
N SER A 21 -8.90 -11.19 0.75
CA SER A 21 -10.01 -10.39 0.22
C SER A 21 -9.53 -8.99 -0.20
N PHE A 22 -8.73 -8.32 0.63
CA PHE A 22 -8.16 -7.00 0.35
C PHE A 22 -7.24 -7.01 -0.89
N VAL A 23 -6.26 -7.90 -0.96
CA VAL A 23 -5.26 -7.92 -2.03
C VAL A 23 -5.83 -8.35 -3.38
N ASN A 24 -6.82 -9.25 -3.38
CA ASN A 24 -7.54 -9.68 -4.60
C ASN A 24 -8.48 -8.59 -5.14
N ALA A 25 -9.00 -7.73 -4.26
CA ALA A 25 -9.76 -6.53 -4.65
C ALA A 25 -8.86 -5.38 -5.11
N SER A 26 -7.55 -5.47 -4.88
CA SER A 26 -6.57 -4.38 -5.06
C SER A 26 -5.50 -4.69 -6.12
N PRO A 27 -5.85 -4.81 -7.41
CA PRO A 27 -4.85 -5.03 -8.47
C PRO A 27 -3.96 -3.80 -8.76
N THR A 28 -4.36 -2.60 -8.29
CA THR A 28 -3.63 -1.35 -8.50
C THR A 28 -3.64 -0.47 -7.24
N PRO A 29 -2.77 0.55 -7.15
CA PRO A 29 -2.80 1.53 -6.05
C PRO A 29 -4.17 2.19 -5.86
N PHE A 30 -4.86 2.50 -6.96
CA PHE A 30 -6.20 3.10 -6.93
C PHE A 30 -7.24 2.17 -6.28
N HIS A 31 -7.14 0.86 -6.55
CA HIS A 31 -8.02 -0.13 -5.93
C HIS A 31 -7.64 -0.40 -4.48
N ALA A 32 -6.35 -0.40 -4.14
CA ALA A 32 -5.87 -0.50 -2.76
C ALA A 32 -6.44 0.64 -1.89
N VAL A 33 -6.39 1.88 -2.40
CA VAL A 33 -7.01 3.03 -1.71
C VAL A 33 -8.52 2.88 -1.59
N LYS A 34 -9.22 2.40 -2.64
CA LYS A 34 -10.67 2.13 -2.55
C LYS A 34 -10.97 1.10 -1.45
N SER A 35 -10.24 -0.02 -1.42
CA SER A 35 -10.43 -1.07 -0.41
C SER A 35 -10.12 -0.59 1.00
N ALA A 36 -9.08 0.24 1.19
CA ALA A 36 -8.79 0.84 2.49
C ALA A 36 -9.89 1.83 2.91
N LYS A 37 -10.34 2.69 1.99
CA LYS A 37 -11.46 3.62 2.19
C LYS A 37 -12.72 2.89 2.64
N GLU A 38 -13.13 1.83 1.95
CA GLU A 38 -14.35 1.08 2.27
C GLU A 38 -14.30 0.48 3.68
N ARG A 39 -13.12 0.00 4.11
CA ARG A 39 -12.91 -0.52 5.47
C ARG A 39 -12.96 0.60 6.52
N LEU A 40 -12.30 1.73 6.25
CA LEU A 40 -12.33 2.90 7.12
C LEU A 40 -13.76 3.46 7.27
N GLU A 41 -14.52 3.56 6.18
CA GLU A 41 -15.91 4.04 6.20
C GLU A 41 -16.83 3.09 6.97
N LYS A 42 -16.68 1.77 6.81
CA LYS A 42 -17.38 0.77 7.65
C LYS A 42 -17.03 0.92 9.13
N ALA A 43 -15.77 1.27 9.42
CA ALA A 43 -15.32 1.61 10.76
C ALA A 43 -15.73 3.03 11.20
N GLY A 44 -16.54 3.77 10.43
CA GLY A 44 -17.10 5.07 10.78
C GLY A 44 -16.17 6.27 10.57
N PHE A 45 -15.06 6.12 9.83
CA PHE A 45 -14.26 7.26 9.39
C PHE A 45 -15.01 8.09 8.35
N LYS A 46 -14.83 9.42 8.41
CA LYS A 46 -15.47 10.35 7.46
C LYS A 46 -14.45 10.87 6.46
N GLN A 47 -14.81 10.86 5.17
CA GLN A 47 -13.98 11.49 4.14
C GLN A 47 -13.97 12.99 4.33
N ILE A 48 -12.78 13.59 4.28
CA ILE A 48 -12.59 15.04 4.18
C ILE A 48 -11.88 15.37 2.88
N LYS A 49 -12.08 16.58 2.39
CA LYS A 49 -11.39 17.05 1.18
C LYS A 49 -10.17 17.85 1.59
N GLU A 50 -9.09 17.62 0.88
CA GLU A 50 -7.84 18.35 1.10
C GLU A 50 -8.00 19.86 0.79
N ARG A 51 -8.87 20.20 -0.18
CA ARG A 51 -9.14 21.58 -0.62
C ARG A 51 -10.00 22.39 0.36
N ASP A 52 -10.70 21.74 1.27
CA ASP A 52 -11.62 22.41 2.20
C ASP A 52 -10.87 22.86 3.46
N SER A 53 -11.42 23.85 4.17
CA SER A 53 -10.97 24.17 5.53
C SER A 53 -11.24 23.00 6.48
N TRP A 54 -10.34 22.77 7.43
CA TRP A 54 -10.45 21.71 8.44
C TRP A 54 -10.83 22.24 9.83
N SER A 55 -11.31 23.49 9.93
CA SER A 55 -11.76 24.07 11.20
C SER A 55 -12.95 23.33 11.83
N SER A 56 -13.65 22.48 11.07
CA SER A 56 -14.78 21.66 11.55
C SER A 56 -14.37 20.30 12.13
N LEU A 57 -13.09 19.93 12.08
CA LEU A 57 -12.61 18.67 12.65
C LEU A 57 -12.62 18.76 14.19
N LYS A 58 -13.09 17.70 14.84
CA LYS A 58 -13.28 17.68 16.30
C LYS A 58 -12.49 16.56 16.99
N PRO A 59 -11.93 16.80 18.19
CA PRO A 59 -11.49 15.74 19.08
C PRO A 59 -12.58 14.68 19.29
N GLY A 60 -12.18 13.42 19.41
CA GLY A 60 -13.06 12.25 19.49
C GLY A 60 -13.64 11.79 18.14
N SER A 61 -13.17 12.34 17.02
CA SER A 61 -13.64 11.99 15.67
C SER A 61 -12.54 11.36 14.81
N LYS A 62 -12.94 10.72 13.72
CA LYS A 62 -12.09 9.94 12.81
C LYS A 62 -12.35 10.32 11.36
N TYR A 63 -11.28 10.57 10.61
CA TYR A 63 -11.32 11.16 9.28
C TYR A 63 -10.29 10.52 8.35
N TYR A 64 -10.52 10.62 7.05
CA TYR A 64 -9.51 10.28 6.06
C TYR A 64 -9.59 11.20 4.85
N LEU A 65 -8.47 11.35 4.14
CA LEU A 65 -8.41 12.00 2.83
C LEU A 65 -7.62 11.13 1.85
N THR A 66 -7.82 11.37 0.56
CA THR A 66 -7.04 10.76 -0.50
C THR A 66 -6.40 11.83 -1.38
N ARG A 67 -5.21 11.52 -1.93
CA ARG A 67 -4.54 12.34 -2.94
C ARG A 67 -4.28 11.49 -4.17
N ASN A 68 -4.57 12.04 -5.35
CA ASN A 68 -4.56 11.32 -6.64
C ASN A 68 -5.49 10.08 -6.71
N GLY A 69 -6.17 9.71 -5.62
CA GLY A 69 -6.87 8.42 -5.51
C GLY A 69 -5.94 7.22 -5.33
N SER A 70 -4.61 7.42 -5.22
CA SER A 70 -3.62 6.36 -5.03
C SER A 70 -2.86 6.43 -3.71
N SER A 71 -2.94 7.55 -2.99
CA SER A 71 -2.51 7.66 -1.59
C SER A 71 -3.68 8.00 -0.67
N ILE A 72 -3.62 7.51 0.57
CA ILE A 72 -4.64 7.74 1.60
C ILE A 72 -3.98 8.06 2.94
N VAL A 73 -4.49 9.07 3.63
CA VAL A 73 -4.13 9.39 5.02
C VAL A 73 -5.39 9.31 5.86
N ALA A 74 -5.37 8.48 6.90
CA ALA A 74 -6.49 8.30 7.81
C ALA A 74 -6.03 8.55 9.24
N PHE A 75 -6.84 9.26 10.03
CA PHE A 75 -6.48 9.64 11.38
C PHE A 75 -7.67 9.72 12.32
N ALA A 76 -7.43 9.46 13.59
CA ALA A 76 -8.39 9.59 14.69
C ALA A 76 -7.83 10.52 15.75
N ILE A 77 -8.63 11.49 16.18
CA ILE A 77 -8.22 12.55 17.10
C ILE A 77 -8.67 12.17 18.51
N GLY A 78 -7.74 11.97 19.44
CA GLY A 78 -8.05 11.74 20.85
C GLY A 78 -8.82 12.89 21.48
N LYS A 79 -9.74 12.62 22.41
CA LYS A 79 -10.52 13.67 23.11
C LYS A 79 -9.65 14.54 24.03
N LYS A 80 -8.46 14.08 24.39
CA LYS A 80 -7.48 14.83 25.18
C LYS A 80 -6.37 15.46 24.32
N TRP A 81 -6.49 15.39 23.00
CA TRP A 81 -5.57 16.08 22.08
C TRP A 81 -5.55 17.59 22.34
N GLN A 82 -4.36 18.17 22.29
CA GLN A 82 -4.09 19.61 22.33
C GLN A 82 -2.95 19.91 21.35
N PRO A 83 -2.88 21.13 20.78
CA PRO A 83 -1.73 21.55 19.99
C PRO A 83 -0.41 21.29 20.72
N GLY A 84 0.57 20.65 20.03
CA GLY A 84 1.86 20.25 20.60
C GLY A 84 1.92 18.82 21.15
N ASN A 85 0.79 18.12 21.30
CA ASN A 85 0.78 16.70 21.70
C ASN A 85 1.37 15.78 20.61
N PRO A 86 1.71 14.52 20.96
CA PRO A 86 2.35 13.60 20.01
C PRO A 86 1.37 12.90 19.07
N ILE A 87 1.82 12.62 17.85
CA ILE A 87 1.09 11.86 16.82
C ILE A 87 1.73 10.47 16.68
N SER A 88 0.92 9.42 16.86
CA SER A 88 1.32 8.04 16.56
C SER A 88 1.06 7.76 15.08
N MET A 89 2.11 7.47 14.31
CA MET A 89 2.02 7.31 12.87
C MET A 89 2.47 5.93 12.40
N ILE A 90 1.77 5.37 11.43
CA ILE A 90 2.25 4.23 10.63
C ILE A 90 2.20 4.61 9.15
N GLY A 91 3.34 4.53 8.46
CA GLY A 91 3.46 4.71 7.02
C GLY A 91 3.61 3.37 6.32
N ALA A 92 2.98 3.19 5.16
CA ALA A 92 3.24 2.07 4.23
C ALA A 92 3.03 2.55 2.79
N HIS A 93 3.07 1.67 1.79
CA HIS A 93 2.76 2.04 0.40
C HIS A 93 1.76 1.12 -0.30
N THR A 94 1.09 1.68 -1.30
CA THR A 94 -0.04 1.11 -2.05
C THR A 94 0.37 0.54 -3.41
N ASP A 95 1.57 0.87 -3.87
CA ASP A 95 2.12 0.39 -5.13
C ASP A 95 3.02 -0.83 -4.98
N SER A 96 3.22 -1.50 -6.11
CA SER A 96 4.06 -2.68 -6.28
C SER A 96 4.65 -2.66 -7.69
N PRO A 97 5.76 -3.36 -7.96
CA PRO A 97 6.33 -3.42 -9.29
C PRO A 97 5.34 -4.09 -10.27
N CYS A 98 5.15 -3.47 -11.43
CA CYS A 98 4.20 -3.96 -12.43
C CYS A 98 4.57 -3.55 -13.85
N LEU A 99 3.84 -4.10 -14.83
CA LEU A 99 3.88 -3.63 -16.21
C LEU A 99 2.75 -2.63 -16.44
N ARG A 100 3.06 -1.40 -16.84
CA ARG A 100 2.06 -0.36 -17.16
C ARG A 100 1.84 -0.28 -18.66
N ILE A 101 0.61 -0.02 -19.11
CA ILE A 101 0.32 0.20 -20.53
C ILE A 101 0.90 1.57 -20.93
N LYS A 102 1.71 1.60 -21.99
CA LYS A 102 2.27 2.85 -22.53
C LYS A 102 1.17 3.77 -23.09
N PRO A 103 1.36 5.11 -23.10
CA PRO A 103 0.41 6.05 -23.69
C PRO A 103 0.11 5.82 -25.19
N VAL A 104 1.04 5.18 -25.91
CA VAL A 104 0.83 4.62 -27.26
C VAL A 104 1.22 3.16 -27.21
N SER A 105 0.24 2.29 -27.01
CA SER A 105 0.45 0.85 -26.78
C SER A 105 0.05 -0.04 -27.95
N LYS A 106 -0.57 0.49 -29.01
CA LYS A 106 -0.91 -0.28 -30.20
C LYS A 106 0.36 -0.82 -30.86
N LYS A 107 0.59 -2.13 -30.75
CA LYS A 107 1.69 -2.85 -31.40
C LYS A 107 1.15 -4.05 -32.16
N GLN A 108 1.83 -4.43 -33.23
CA GLN A 108 1.50 -5.59 -34.04
C GLN A 108 2.81 -6.17 -34.57
N ASN A 109 2.95 -7.49 -34.51
CA ASN A 109 4.07 -8.19 -35.12
C ASN A 109 3.68 -9.63 -35.43
N ASP A 110 4.17 -10.17 -36.55
CA ASP A 110 4.01 -11.58 -36.95
C ASP A 110 2.57 -12.13 -36.83
N GLY A 111 1.56 -11.32 -37.19
CA GLY A 111 0.13 -11.71 -37.12
C GLY A 111 -0.51 -11.61 -35.73
N PHE A 112 0.24 -11.19 -34.72
CA PHE A 112 -0.24 -10.95 -33.36
C PHE A 112 -0.54 -9.47 -33.11
N LEU A 113 -1.62 -9.22 -32.36
CA LEU A 113 -1.85 -7.95 -31.70
C LEU A 113 -1.08 -7.96 -30.38
N GLN A 114 -0.27 -6.95 -30.15
CA GLN A 114 0.50 -6.76 -28.92
C GLN A 114 0.14 -5.44 -28.25
N VAL A 115 0.32 -5.39 -26.93
CA VAL A 115 0.17 -4.16 -26.15
C VAL A 115 1.54 -3.72 -25.65
N GLY A 116 1.99 -2.55 -26.08
CA GLY A 116 3.22 -1.93 -25.58
C GLY A 116 3.11 -1.60 -24.10
N VAL A 117 4.05 -2.10 -23.31
CA VAL A 117 4.12 -1.88 -21.86
C VAL A 117 5.45 -1.28 -21.45
N GLU A 118 5.48 -0.67 -20.27
CA GLU A 118 6.68 -0.20 -19.59
C GLU A 118 6.83 -0.85 -18.22
N THR A 119 8.07 -1.00 -17.76
CA THR A 119 8.37 -1.54 -16.42
C THR A 119 8.25 -0.44 -15.38
N TYR A 120 7.45 -0.68 -14.34
CA TYR A 120 7.30 0.19 -13.18
C TYR A 120 7.93 -0.49 -11.95
N GLY A 121 8.85 0.19 -11.28
CA GLY A 121 9.55 -0.34 -10.11
C GLY A 121 10.62 -1.40 -10.42
N GLY A 122 11.10 -2.08 -9.37
CA GLY A 122 12.20 -3.04 -9.41
C GLY A 122 11.79 -4.50 -9.63
N GLY A 123 10.85 -4.77 -10.54
CA GLY A 123 10.22 -6.09 -10.71
C GLY A 123 11.15 -7.25 -11.11
N LEU A 124 10.84 -8.45 -10.63
CA LEU A 124 11.41 -9.71 -11.14
C LEU A 124 10.74 -10.10 -12.46
N TRP A 125 11.07 -9.39 -13.54
CA TRP A 125 10.34 -9.44 -14.81
C TRP A 125 10.22 -10.84 -15.45
N HIS A 126 11.13 -11.77 -15.15
CA HIS A 126 11.02 -13.14 -15.64
C HIS A 126 9.79 -13.87 -15.10
N THR A 127 9.28 -13.50 -13.91
CA THR A 127 8.11 -14.14 -13.31
C THR A 127 6.79 -13.76 -14.01
N TRP A 128 6.80 -12.69 -14.81
CA TRP A 128 5.65 -12.18 -15.55
C TRP A 128 5.39 -12.95 -16.85
N PHE A 129 6.36 -13.75 -17.30
CA PHE A 129 6.18 -14.63 -18.44
C PHE A 129 5.23 -15.78 -18.10
N ASP A 130 4.49 -16.22 -19.12
CA ASP A 130 3.57 -17.35 -19.07
C ASP A 130 2.47 -17.26 -18.01
N ARG A 131 2.14 -16.04 -17.61
CA ARG A 131 1.03 -15.70 -16.72
C ARG A 131 -0.22 -15.32 -17.50
N ASP A 132 -1.37 -15.64 -16.92
CA ASP A 132 -2.66 -15.23 -17.42
C ASP A 132 -2.96 -13.83 -16.88
N LEU A 133 -2.68 -12.83 -17.72
CA LEU A 133 -2.70 -11.42 -17.32
C LEU A 133 -3.99 -10.72 -17.77
N SER A 134 -4.39 -9.73 -16.99
CA SER A 134 -5.43 -8.79 -17.36
C SER A 134 -5.04 -7.36 -17.01
N ILE A 135 -5.94 -6.41 -17.22
CA ILE A 135 -5.67 -4.98 -17.01
C ILE A 135 -6.57 -4.41 -15.90
N ALA A 136 -6.00 -3.54 -15.09
CA ALA A 136 -6.74 -2.76 -14.11
C ALA A 136 -6.11 -1.38 -13.94
N GLY A 137 -6.88 -0.40 -13.44
CA GLY A 137 -6.40 0.97 -13.33
C GLY A 137 -7.51 1.98 -13.16
N ARG A 138 -7.32 3.17 -13.74
CA ARG A 138 -8.34 4.22 -13.81
C ARG A 138 -8.48 4.76 -15.23
N ALA A 139 -9.69 5.19 -15.57
CA ALA A 139 -9.99 5.96 -16.77
C ALA A 139 -10.56 7.32 -16.37
N MET A 140 -10.14 8.38 -17.08
CA MET A 140 -10.74 9.69 -16.99
C MET A 140 -11.89 9.75 -17.98
N VAL A 141 -13.10 9.98 -17.47
CA VAL A 141 -14.34 9.86 -18.24
C VAL A 141 -15.05 11.20 -18.24
N LYS A 142 -15.45 11.66 -19.43
CA LYS A 142 -16.28 12.84 -19.60
C LYS A 142 -17.75 12.47 -19.42
N ASP A 143 -18.33 13.00 -18.36
CA ASP A 143 -19.75 12.86 -18.03
C ASP A 143 -20.61 13.76 -18.94
N LYS A 144 -21.92 13.48 -18.99
CA LYS A 144 -22.88 14.19 -19.87
C LYS A 144 -23.02 15.68 -19.54
N ASP A 145 -22.69 16.08 -18.31
CA ASP A 145 -22.68 17.47 -17.85
C ASP A 145 -21.38 18.22 -18.21
N GLY A 146 -20.44 17.55 -18.89
CA GLY A 146 -19.15 18.09 -19.29
C GLY A 146 -18.07 18.00 -18.22
N SER A 147 -18.38 17.48 -17.03
CA SER A 147 -17.37 17.20 -16.01
C SER A 147 -16.51 15.99 -16.41
N ILE A 148 -15.27 15.92 -15.91
CA ILE A 148 -14.36 14.79 -16.14
C ILE A 148 -14.09 14.12 -14.80
N THR A 149 -14.46 12.85 -14.67
CA THR A 149 -14.35 12.08 -13.43
C THR A 149 -13.51 10.82 -13.62
N SER A 150 -12.85 10.39 -12.54
CA SER A 150 -12.08 9.14 -12.56
C SER A 150 -13.01 7.95 -12.29
N LYS A 151 -12.93 6.91 -13.12
CA LYS A 151 -13.58 5.61 -12.92
C LYS A 151 -12.52 4.52 -12.74
N LEU A 152 -12.70 3.64 -11.77
CA LEU A 152 -11.83 2.48 -11.61
C LEU A 152 -12.22 1.38 -12.58
N ILE A 153 -11.21 0.74 -13.15
CA ILE A 153 -11.35 -0.27 -14.19
C ILE A 153 -10.66 -1.54 -13.72
N LYS A 154 -11.34 -2.67 -13.78
CA LYS A 154 -10.76 -3.99 -13.52
C LYS A 154 -11.41 -5.01 -14.45
N VAL A 155 -10.67 -5.42 -15.48
CA VAL A 155 -11.16 -6.45 -16.38
C VAL A 155 -10.96 -7.81 -15.71
N GLU A 156 -12.03 -8.49 -15.34
CA GLU A 156 -11.97 -9.82 -14.68
C GLU A 156 -11.96 -10.98 -15.70
N LYS A 157 -11.03 -10.90 -16.65
CA LYS A 157 -10.80 -11.94 -17.67
C LYS A 157 -9.34 -11.91 -18.11
N PRO A 158 -8.65 -13.06 -18.25
CA PRO A 158 -7.31 -13.08 -18.84
C PRO A 158 -7.40 -12.71 -20.31
N ILE A 159 -6.74 -11.61 -20.67
CA ILE A 159 -6.75 -11.02 -22.02
C ILE A 159 -5.34 -10.75 -22.56
N LEU A 160 -4.31 -10.94 -21.73
CA LEU A 160 -2.92 -10.67 -22.06
C LEU A 160 -2.05 -11.85 -21.62
N ARG A 161 -0.99 -12.11 -22.36
CA ARG A 161 0.04 -13.09 -21.98
C ARG A 161 1.39 -12.66 -22.52
N VAL A 162 2.45 -12.77 -21.73
CA VAL A 162 3.83 -12.63 -22.19
C VAL A 162 4.40 -14.05 -22.38
N PRO A 163 4.42 -14.62 -23.59
CA PRO A 163 4.89 -16.00 -23.79
C PRO A 163 6.42 -16.09 -23.70
N THR A 164 6.95 -17.17 -23.12
CA THR A 164 8.38 -17.50 -23.28
C THR A 164 8.68 -17.97 -24.71
N LEU A 165 9.92 -17.76 -25.15
CA LEU A 165 10.43 -18.43 -26.34
C LEU A 165 10.66 -19.91 -26.02
N ALA A 166 10.21 -20.80 -26.90
CA ALA A 166 10.42 -22.23 -26.72
C ALA A 166 11.92 -22.57 -26.66
N ILE A 167 12.32 -23.36 -25.66
CA ILE A 167 13.71 -23.79 -25.43
C ILE A 167 14.40 -24.42 -26.65
N HIS A 168 13.62 -25.00 -27.57
CA HIS A 168 14.15 -25.60 -28.80
C HIS A 168 14.75 -24.57 -29.77
N LEU A 169 14.30 -23.32 -29.70
CA LEU A 169 14.72 -22.22 -30.56
C LEU A 169 15.86 -21.39 -29.94
N ASP A 170 15.99 -21.41 -28.61
CA ASP A 170 17.08 -20.75 -27.91
C ASP A 170 17.43 -21.51 -26.62
N ARG A 171 18.59 -22.16 -26.60
CA ARG A 171 19.06 -23.01 -25.49
C ARG A 171 20.05 -22.25 -24.61
N GLN A 172 19.63 -21.10 -24.07
CA GLN A 172 20.46 -20.38 -23.09
C GLN A 172 20.30 -21.00 -21.70
N GLU A 173 21.41 -21.13 -20.98
CA GLU A 173 21.39 -21.52 -19.57
C GLU A 173 20.80 -20.42 -18.68
N THR A 174 21.03 -19.15 -19.05
CA THR A 174 20.47 -17.99 -18.36
C THR A 174 19.27 -17.47 -19.13
N PHE A 175 18.13 -17.30 -18.44
CA PHE A 175 16.97 -16.67 -19.05
C PHE A 175 17.14 -15.15 -19.10
N ALA A 176 17.76 -14.67 -20.18
CA ALA A 176 17.94 -13.25 -20.46
C ALA A 176 16.97 -12.79 -21.55
N PHE A 177 16.39 -11.60 -21.37
CA PHE A 177 15.49 -10.99 -22.35
C PHE A 177 15.57 -9.47 -22.29
N ASN A 178 15.28 -8.83 -23.41
CA ASN A 178 15.18 -7.39 -23.54
C ASN A 178 13.80 -6.92 -23.07
N LYS A 179 13.78 -6.00 -22.10
CA LYS A 179 12.54 -5.48 -21.50
C LYS A 179 11.67 -4.66 -22.46
N GLU A 180 12.25 -4.10 -23.53
CA GLU A 180 11.51 -3.31 -24.52
C GLU A 180 10.92 -4.19 -25.63
N THR A 181 11.67 -5.19 -26.11
CA THR A 181 11.27 -5.94 -27.32
C THR A 181 10.69 -7.32 -27.02
N GLN A 182 10.92 -7.88 -25.83
CA GLN A 182 10.55 -9.26 -25.48
C GLN A 182 9.60 -9.35 -24.27
N LEU A 183 9.09 -8.22 -23.78
CA LEU A 183 8.17 -8.16 -22.63
C LEU A 183 6.75 -7.72 -23.03
N PHE A 184 6.50 -7.45 -24.31
CA PHE A 184 5.18 -7.04 -24.77
C PHE A 184 4.21 -8.22 -24.79
N PRO A 185 3.10 -8.17 -24.03
CA PRO A 185 2.10 -9.21 -24.06
C PRO A 185 1.39 -9.27 -25.41
N ILE A 186 1.07 -10.49 -25.83
CA ILE A 186 0.08 -10.74 -26.88
C ILE A 186 -1.32 -10.53 -26.31
N ALA A 187 -2.20 -9.93 -27.11
CA ALA A 187 -3.61 -9.65 -26.78
C ALA A 187 -4.60 -10.39 -27.69
N GLY A 188 -4.14 -10.89 -28.84
CA GLY A 188 -4.97 -11.58 -29.81
C GLY A 188 -4.28 -11.77 -31.15
N LEU A 189 -5.01 -12.32 -32.11
CA LEU A 189 -4.57 -12.50 -33.49
C LEU A 189 -5.20 -11.43 -34.39
N VAL A 190 -4.45 -10.95 -35.36
CA VAL A 190 -4.90 -9.96 -36.34
C VAL A 190 -6.11 -10.49 -37.12
N ALA A 191 -6.05 -11.75 -37.58
CA ALA A 191 -7.14 -12.39 -38.31
C ALA A 191 -8.45 -12.43 -37.50
N ALA A 192 -8.35 -12.67 -36.18
CA ALA A 192 -9.52 -12.70 -35.30
C ALA A 192 -10.16 -11.31 -35.14
N GLU A 193 -9.33 -10.26 -35.06
CA GLU A 193 -9.82 -8.89 -34.98
C GLU A 193 -10.45 -8.41 -36.31
N LEU A 194 -9.89 -8.80 -37.44
CA LEU A 194 -10.48 -8.53 -38.76
C LEU A 194 -11.87 -9.20 -38.89
N ASN A 195 -11.99 -10.46 -38.49
CA ASN A 195 -13.27 -11.16 -38.43
C ASN A 195 -14.27 -10.46 -37.50
N ARG A 196 -13.83 -9.96 -36.34
CA ARG A 196 -14.68 -9.21 -35.39
C ARG A 196 -15.22 -7.92 -36.01
N GLN A 197 -14.41 -7.23 -36.80
CA GLN A 197 -14.78 -5.99 -37.49
C GLN A 197 -15.54 -6.23 -38.80
N GLY A 198 -15.70 -7.50 -39.23
CA GLY A 198 -16.32 -7.84 -40.52
C GLY A 198 -15.48 -7.43 -41.74
N LYS A 199 -14.15 -7.37 -41.60
CA LYS A 199 -13.19 -6.96 -42.65
C LYS A 199 -12.31 -8.14 -43.05
N SER A 200 -11.83 -8.15 -44.29
CA SER A 200 -10.91 -9.18 -44.81
C SER A 200 -9.42 -8.75 -44.73
N GLU A 201 -8.51 -9.72 -44.61
CA GLU A 201 -7.05 -9.46 -44.67
C GLU A 201 -6.67 -8.85 -46.03
N GLY A 202 -6.40 -7.54 -46.05
CA GLY A 202 -6.05 -6.80 -47.27
C GLY A 202 -6.95 -5.61 -47.60
N GLU A 203 -8.02 -5.35 -46.85
CA GLU A 203 -8.79 -4.11 -46.97
C GLU A 203 -7.99 -2.93 -46.38
N ASN A 204 -7.38 -2.14 -47.26
CA ASN A 204 -6.84 -0.82 -46.91
C ASN A 204 -7.98 0.07 -46.40
N VAL A 205 -7.96 0.37 -45.10
CA VAL A 205 -8.84 1.37 -44.49
C VAL A 205 -8.07 2.66 -44.27
N ASP A 206 -7.65 3.29 -45.36
CA ASP A 206 -7.26 4.71 -45.37
C ASP A 206 -8.39 5.53 -46.00
N SER A 207 -9.51 5.59 -45.28
CA SER A 207 -10.50 6.64 -45.45
C SER A 207 -11.19 6.88 -44.11
N LYS A 208 -10.42 7.26 -43.10
CA LYS A 208 -11.02 7.96 -41.97
C LYS A 208 -11.58 9.28 -42.51
N PRO A 209 -12.84 9.63 -42.23
CA PRO A 209 -13.29 10.98 -42.48
C PRO A 209 -12.35 11.92 -41.72
N GLU A 210 -11.78 12.92 -42.40
CA GLU A 210 -10.99 13.96 -41.76
C GLU A 210 -11.86 14.58 -40.66
N SER A 211 -11.50 14.34 -39.41
CA SER A 211 -12.05 15.07 -38.28
C SER A 211 -11.72 16.55 -38.49
N THR A 212 -12.73 17.37 -38.75
CA THR A 212 -12.57 18.82 -38.91
C THR A 212 -12.42 19.54 -37.57
N SER A 213 -12.56 18.84 -36.44
CA SER A 213 -12.28 19.35 -35.11
C SER A 213 -10.83 19.10 -34.71
N PHE A 214 -10.22 20.12 -34.11
CA PHE A 214 -8.87 20.04 -33.55
C PHE A 214 -8.83 19.09 -32.34
N GLU A 215 -7.98 18.07 -32.42
CA GLU A 215 -7.69 17.16 -31.31
C GLU A 215 -6.27 17.42 -30.78
N PRO A 216 -6.07 17.63 -29.47
CA PRO A 216 -4.75 17.94 -28.92
C PRO A 216 -3.79 16.73 -28.93
N ILE A 217 -4.34 15.51 -28.96
CA ILE A 217 -3.60 14.24 -29.00
C ILE A 217 -4.34 13.32 -29.96
N LYS A 218 -3.62 12.38 -30.61
CA LYS A 218 -4.25 11.36 -31.45
C LYS A 218 -5.35 10.61 -30.67
N PRO A 219 -6.48 10.27 -31.31
CA PRO A 219 -7.57 9.53 -30.67
C PRO A 219 -7.08 8.25 -29.97
N LEU A 220 -7.75 7.84 -28.89
CA LEU A 220 -7.38 6.64 -28.13
C LEU A 220 -7.31 5.38 -29.00
N THR A 221 -8.19 5.22 -29.97
CA THR A 221 -8.25 4.09 -30.91
C THR A 221 -7.08 4.06 -31.92
N ASP A 222 -6.32 5.16 -32.00
CA ASP A 222 -5.08 5.25 -32.78
C ASP A 222 -3.86 4.96 -31.92
N ARG A 223 -3.93 5.34 -30.64
CA ARG A 223 -2.88 5.06 -29.66
C ARG A 223 -2.93 3.63 -29.12
N HIS A 224 -4.10 3.01 -29.11
CA HIS A 224 -4.38 1.70 -28.53
C HIS A 224 -5.21 0.84 -29.48
N HIS A 225 -5.24 -0.48 -29.29
CA HIS A 225 -6.16 -1.34 -30.03
C HIS A 225 -7.61 -0.99 -29.66
N THR A 226 -8.49 -0.83 -30.66
CA THR A 226 -9.90 -0.43 -30.46
C THR A 226 -10.60 -1.31 -29.42
N PHE A 227 -10.38 -2.63 -29.49
CA PHE A 227 -10.99 -3.57 -28.55
C PHE A 227 -10.55 -3.35 -27.09
N VAL A 228 -9.32 -2.87 -26.85
CA VAL A 228 -8.87 -2.51 -25.49
C VAL A 228 -9.64 -1.29 -24.98
N VAL A 229 -9.85 -0.28 -25.82
CA VAL A 229 -10.62 0.92 -25.45
C VAL A 229 -12.08 0.56 -25.19
N GLU A 230 -12.69 -0.28 -26.03
CA GLU A 230 -14.05 -0.80 -25.84
C GLU A 230 -14.20 -1.57 -24.52
N LEU A 231 -13.22 -2.39 -24.14
CA LEU A 231 -13.22 -3.12 -22.86
C LEU A 231 -13.15 -2.16 -21.66
N ILE A 232 -12.31 -1.14 -21.73
CA ILE A 232 -12.19 -0.10 -20.69
C ILE A 232 -13.51 0.66 -20.57
N ALA A 233 -14.09 1.08 -21.69
CA ALA A 233 -15.37 1.81 -21.71
C ALA A 233 -16.53 0.97 -21.16
N LYS A 234 -16.58 -0.32 -21.53
CA LYS A 234 -17.55 -1.28 -20.99
C LYS A 234 -17.46 -1.39 -19.47
N GLU A 235 -16.25 -1.53 -18.92
CA GLU A 235 -16.02 -1.64 -17.48
C GLU A 235 -16.33 -0.31 -16.75
N ALA A 236 -16.09 0.83 -17.41
CA ALA A 236 -16.49 2.14 -16.92
C ALA A 236 -18.01 2.40 -17.00
N GLY A 237 -18.75 1.61 -17.78
CA GLY A 237 -20.19 1.79 -18.03
C GLY A 237 -20.52 2.98 -18.93
N VAL A 238 -19.63 3.32 -19.88
CA VAL A 238 -19.76 4.48 -20.78
C VAL A 238 -19.39 4.12 -22.22
N ASP A 239 -19.64 5.04 -23.15
CA ASP A 239 -19.23 4.88 -24.55
C ASP A 239 -17.72 5.15 -24.72
N PRO A 240 -17.02 4.49 -25.68
CA PRO A 240 -15.58 4.67 -25.90
C PRO A 240 -15.14 6.13 -26.12
N GLU A 241 -15.98 6.94 -26.74
CA GLU A 241 -15.74 8.36 -27.01
C GLU A 241 -15.77 9.23 -25.75
N GLN A 242 -16.33 8.72 -24.64
CA GLN A 242 -16.32 9.40 -23.35
C GLN A 242 -15.04 9.19 -22.57
N ILE A 243 -14.16 8.27 -23.00
CA ILE A 243 -12.86 8.06 -22.36
C ILE A 243 -11.90 9.12 -22.88
N GLU A 244 -11.41 9.97 -21.98
CA GLU A 244 -10.45 11.03 -22.32
C GLU A 244 -9.02 10.48 -22.32
N ASP A 245 -8.65 9.75 -21.27
CA ASP A 245 -7.39 9.00 -21.18
C ASP A 245 -7.46 7.95 -20.06
N PHE A 246 -6.44 7.11 -19.93
CA PHE A 246 -6.37 6.12 -18.86
C PHE A 246 -4.96 5.80 -18.37
N GLU A 247 -4.89 5.28 -17.15
CA GLU A 247 -3.71 4.66 -16.58
C GLU A 247 -4.04 3.23 -16.20
N MET A 248 -3.48 2.27 -16.93
CA MET A 248 -3.72 0.85 -16.74
C MET A 248 -2.41 0.11 -16.46
N VAL A 249 -2.48 -0.86 -15.56
CA VAL A 249 -1.41 -1.81 -15.27
C VAL A 249 -1.87 -3.21 -15.59
N LEU A 250 -0.94 -4.09 -15.88
CA LEU A 250 -1.18 -5.52 -15.97
C LEU A 250 -1.18 -6.14 -14.57
N TYR A 251 -2.05 -7.13 -14.36
CA TYR A 251 -2.07 -7.92 -13.13
C TYR A 251 -2.32 -9.41 -13.42
N ASP A 252 -1.80 -10.28 -12.56
CA ASP A 252 -2.07 -11.73 -12.60
C ASP A 252 -3.53 -12.00 -12.19
N THR A 253 -4.24 -12.74 -13.03
CA THR A 253 -5.63 -13.13 -12.76
C THR A 253 -5.74 -14.30 -11.75
N GLN A 254 -4.62 -14.98 -11.46
CA GLN A 254 -4.57 -16.01 -10.43
C GLN A 254 -4.75 -15.39 -9.03
N LYS A 255 -5.92 -15.63 -8.42
CA LYS A 255 -6.24 -15.15 -7.07
C LYS A 255 -5.18 -15.57 -6.05
N SER A 256 -4.90 -14.68 -5.10
CA SER A 256 -4.11 -14.98 -3.92
C SER A 256 -4.82 -16.00 -3.03
N CYS A 257 -4.05 -16.90 -2.39
CA CYS A 257 -4.59 -18.01 -1.63
C CYS A 257 -3.70 -18.36 -0.42
N ILE A 258 -4.29 -19.05 0.57
CA ILE A 258 -3.55 -19.75 1.61
C ILE A 258 -3.05 -21.07 1.01
N GLY A 259 -1.87 -21.52 1.44
CA GLY A 259 -1.29 -22.78 1.02
C GLY A 259 -0.21 -23.25 2.00
N GLY A 260 0.60 -24.20 1.56
CA GLY A 260 1.45 -24.99 2.44
C GLY A 260 0.77 -26.30 2.84
N LEU A 261 1.50 -27.20 3.50
CA LEU A 261 0.94 -28.50 3.91
C LEU A 261 -0.02 -28.38 5.11
N ASN A 262 0.07 -27.26 5.83
CA ASN A 262 -0.69 -26.97 7.04
C ASN A 262 -1.33 -25.57 7.00
N ASP A 263 -1.62 -25.06 5.79
CA ASP A 263 -2.20 -23.74 5.57
C ASP A 263 -1.41 -22.60 6.24
N GLU A 264 -0.08 -22.73 6.29
CA GLU A 264 0.81 -21.83 7.01
C GLU A 264 1.41 -20.71 6.14
N LEU A 265 1.18 -20.73 4.83
CA LEU A 265 1.73 -19.76 3.87
C LEU A 265 0.63 -19.01 3.12
N ILE A 266 0.96 -17.80 2.67
CA ILE A 266 0.16 -17.03 1.71
C ILE A 266 0.92 -16.98 0.38
N PHE A 267 0.25 -17.32 -0.71
CA PHE A 267 0.74 -17.10 -2.08
C PHE A 267 -0.05 -15.96 -2.72
N SER A 268 0.59 -14.83 -2.97
CA SER A 268 -0.11 -13.63 -3.41
C SER A 268 0.74 -12.77 -4.33
N ALA A 269 0.10 -12.09 -5.26
CA ALA A 269 0.71 -10.90 -5.87
C ALA A 269 0.71 -9.75 -4.85
N ARG A 270 1.68 -8.84 -4.94
CA ARG A 270 1.66 -7.54 -4.24
C ARG A 270 1.60 -7.66 -2.71
N LEU A 271 2.18 -8.71 -2.13
CA LEU A 271 2.46 -8.72 -0.68
C LEU A 271 3.25 -7.47 -0.32
N ASP A 272 4.26 -7.18 -1.13
CA ASP A 272 5.00 -5.94 -1.15
C ASP A 272 4.20 -4.85 -1.89
N ASN A 273 3.57 -3.87 -1.22
CA ASN A 273 3.44 -3.74 0.24
C ASN A 273 1.97 -3.66 0.70
N LEU A 274 1.07 -4.30 -0.06
CA LEU A 274 -0.34 -4.35 0.33
C LEU A 274 -0.55 -5.11 1.65
N MET A 275 0.38 -5.98 2.04
CA MET A 275 0.39 -6.62 3.35
C MET A 275 0.48 -5.59 4.48
N MET A 276 1.48 -4.71 4.48
CA MET A 276 1.62 -3.73 5.56
C MET A 276 0.61 -2.59 5.43
N SER A 277 0.16 -2.25 4.22
CA SER A 277 -0.97 -1.34 4.02
C SER A 277 -2.28 -1.86 4.62
N PHE A 278 -2.57 -3.15 4.43
CA PHE A 278 -3.70 -3.83 5.08
C PHE A 278 -3.54 -3.85 6.60
N CYS A 279 -2.38 -4.29 7.09
CA CYS A 279 -2.13 -4.38 8.53
C CYS A 279 -2.25 -3.01 9.21
N SER A 280 -1.74 -1.94 8.58
CA SER A 280 -1.87 -0.56 9.07
C SER A 280 -3.33 -0.11 9.14
N THR A 281 -4.10 -0.40 8.09
CA THR A 281 -5.54 -0.09 8.01
C THR A 281 -6.33 -0.82 9.10
N MET A 282 -6.08 -2.11 9.28
CA MET A 282 -6.78 -2.89 10.30
C MET A 282 -6.31 -2.54 11.71
N GLY A 283 -5.01 -2.26 11.91
CA GLY A 283 -4.45 -1.83 13.19
C GLY A 283 -5.09 -0.55 13.73
N ILE A 284 -5.23 0.50 12.89
CA ILE A 284 -5.92 1.72 13.32
C ILE A 284 -7.41 1.47 13.60
N ILE A 285 -8.08 0.64 12.80
CA ILE A 285 -9.49 0.27 13.01
C ILE A 285 -9.67 -0.49 14.34
N HIS A 286 -8.83 -1.48 14.61
CA HIS A 286 -8.90 -2.31 15.82
C HIS A 286 -8.63 -1.49 17.09
N SER A 287 -7.71 -0.53 17.00
CA SER A 287 -7.41 0.40 18.09
C SER A 287 -8.62 1.25 18.51
N LEU A 288 -9.62 1.39 17.62
CA LEU A 288 -10.83 2.19 17.79
C LEU A 288 -12.08 1.33 18.00
N SER A 289 -11.92 0.04 18.29
CA SER A 289 -13.04 -0.91 18.44
C SER A 289 -13.91 -0.63 19.67
N SER A 290 -13.33 -0.08 20.75
CA SER A 290 -14.10 0.43 21.89
C SER A 290 -14.70 1.80 21.61
N THR A 291 -15.96 2.03 22.01
CA THR A 291 -16.61 3.34 21.93
C THR A 291 -15.91 4.41 22.79
N SER A 292 -15.16 4.00 23.82
CA SER A 292 -14.38 4.88 24.69
C SER A 292 -12.91 4.98 24.28
N ALA A 293 -12.48 4.40 23.15
CA ALA A 293 -11.09 4.30 22.75
C ALA A 293 -10.35 5.66 22.67
N LEU A 294 -11.08 6.74 22.37
CA LEU A 294 -10.53 8.10 22.26
C LEU A 294 -10.74 8.96 23.50
N ASP A 295 -11.46 8.50 24.53
CA ASP A 295 -11.92 9.35 25.65
C ASP A 295 -10.78 9.90 26.50
N SER A 296 -9.76 9.08 26.72
CA SER A 296 -8.56 9.42 27.49
C SER A 296 -7.33 9.61 26.62
N ASP A 297 -7.47 9.48 25.29
CA ASP A 297 -6.34 9.50 24.37
C ASP A 297 -5.86 10.95 24.15
N PRO A 298 -4.59 11.27 24.49
CA PRO A 298 -4.01 12.58 24.25
C PRO A 298 -3.40 12.72 22.85
N THR A 299 -3.40 11.67 22.03
CA THR A 299 -2.68 11.61 20.76
C THR A 299 -3.61 11.77 19.56
N ILE A 300 -3.02 12.00 18.39
CA ILE A 300 -3.64 11.65 17.11
C ILE A 300 -3.05 10.31 16.65
N ARG A 301 -3.91 9.36 16.33
CA ARG A 301 -3.54 8.09 15.67
C ARG A 301 -3.65 8.28 14.18
N LEU A 302 -2.62 7.96 13.41
CA LEU A 302 -2.56 8.23 11.98
C LEU A 302 -1.94 7.08 11.21
N ILE A 303 -2.52 6.77 10.05
CA ILE A 303 -1.86 5.99 9.00
C ILE A 303 -1.70 6.82 7.74
N ALA A 304 -0.62 6.59 7.00
CA ALA A 304 -0.40 7.15 5.68
C ALA A 304 0.06 6.05 4.71
N LEU A 305 -0.75 5.77 3.69
CA LEU A 305 -0.42 4.79 2.65
C LEU A 305 -0.08 5.58 1.38
N PHE A 306 1.17 5.53 0.97
CA PHE A 306 1.71 6.32 -0.14
C PHE A 306 1.75 5.50 -1.43
N ASP A 307 1.56 6.16 -2.56
CA ASP A 307 1.87 5.61 -3.87
C ASP A 307 3.36 5.86 -4.20
N HIS A 308 3.85 5.25 -5.27
CA HIS A 308 5.16 5.55 -5.85
C HIS A 308 6.40 5.25 -5.00
N GLU A 309 6.31 4.36 -4.01
CA GLU A 309 7.49 3.94 -3.25
C GLU A 309 8.53 3.28 -4.15
N GLU A 310 8.07 2.38 -5.02
CA GLU A 310 8.88 1.52 -5.89
C GLU A 310 9.72 2.26 -6.93
N ILE A 311 9.43 3.56 -7.10
CA ILE A 311 10.13 4.46 -8.03
C ILE A 311 10.81 5.63 -7.31
N GLY A 312 10.96 5.54 -5.98
CA GLY A 312 11.71 6.49 -5.15
C GLY A 312 10.87 7.59 -4.50
N SER A 313 9.54 7.49 -4.48
CA SER A 313 8.60 8.36 -3.75
C SER A 313 8.54 9.85 -4.13
N LEU A 314 9.38 10.34 -5.04
CA LEU A 314 9.48 11.75 -5.42
C LEU A 314 8.34 12.20 -6.36
N THR A 315 7.12 12.24 -5.83
CA THR A 315 5.91 12.65 -6.57
C THR A 315 4.91 13.34 -5.63
N ALA A 316 3.86 14.00 -6.14
CA ALA A 316 2.92 14.74 -5.31
C ALA A 316 2.14 13.89 -4.27
N GLN A 317 2.04 12.58 -4.49
CA GLN A 317 1.34 11.63 -3.63
C GLN A 317 2.28 10.62 -2.94
N GLY A 318 3.57 10.61 -3.29
CA GLY A 318 4.55 9.72 -2.67
C GLY A 318 5.00 10.18 -1.29
N ALA A 319 5.83 9.38 -0.63
CA ALA A 319 6.32 9.68 0.72
C ALA A 319 7.31 10.87 0.75
N ASP A 320 8.09 11.08 -0.32
CA ASP A 320 8.97 12.25 -0.49
C ASP A 320 8.20 13.44 -1.09
N SER A 321 7.05 13.74 -0.46
CA SER A 321 6.14 14.81 -0.87
C SER A 321 5.69 15.60 0.34
N ASN A 322 4.98 16.70 0.10
CA ASN A 322 4.37 17.46 1.18
C ASN A 322 3.07 16.84 1.72
N LEU A 323 2.64 15.65 1.28
CA LEU A 323 1.37 15.05 1.70
C LEU A 323 1.28 14.91 3.22
N LEU A 324 2.16 14.11 3.82
CA LEU A 324 2.15 13.93 5.27
C LEU A 324 2.56 15.21 6.02
N PRO A 325 3.63 15.94 5.64
CA PRO A 325 3.98 17.20 6.29
C PRO A 325 2.83 18.22 6.34
N SER A 326 2.07 18.40 5.25
CA SER A 326 0.97 19.38 5.21
C SER A 326 -0.23 18.92 6.04
N VAL A 327 -0.55 17.63 6.04
CA VAL A 327 -1.59 17.05 6.91
C VAL A 327 -1.22 17.30 8.37
N LEU A 328 -0.01 16.91 8.79
CA LEU A 328 0.43 17.05 10.17
C LEU A 328 0.44 18.52 10.63
N ARG A 329 0.88 19.45 9.77
CA ARG A 329 0.83 20.89 10.08
C ARG A 329 -0.60 21.37 10.33
N ARG A 330 -1.56 20.94 9.52
CA ARG A 330 -2.99 21.28 9.71
C ARG A 330 -3.58 20.63 10.97
N LEU A 331 -3.15 19.41 11.29
CA LEU A 331 -3.59 18.70 12.51
C LEU A 331 -3.01 19.30 13.79
N SER A 332 -1.78 19.82 13.73
CA SER A 332 -1.07 20.37 14.89
C SER A 332 -1.74 21.58 15.53
N VAL A 333 -2.59 22.27 14.77
CA VAL A 333 -3.35 23.46 15.22
C VAL A 333 -4.83 23.16 15.46
N LEU A 334 -5.23 21.88 15.55
CA LEU A 334 -6.61 21.53 15.90
C LEU A 334 -6.86 21.73 17.40
N GLY A 335 -7.99 22.38 17.73
CA GLY A 335 -8.42 22.63 19.11
C GLY A 335 -8.14 24.05 19.63
N SER A 336 -7.33 24.85 18.95
CA SER A 336 -7.06 26.26 19.32
C SER A 336 -8.22 27.22 19.04
N SER A 337 -9.27 26.79 18.34
CA SER A 337 -10.43 27.62 17.98
C SER A 337 -11.67 27.41 18.85
N ASP A 338 -11.65 26.49 19.81
CA ASP A 338 -12.81 26.14 20.65
C ASP A 338 -12.74 26.80 22.04
N SER A 339 -12.46 28.11 22.08
CA SER A 339 -12.82 28.96 23.22
C SER A 339 -14.33 29.24 23.21
N GLY A 340 -15.14 28.18 23.15
CA GLY A 340 -16.57 28.22 23.40
C GLY A 340 -16.84 28.19 24.89
N SER A 341 -16.47 29.26 25.61
CA SER A 341 -17.14 29.59 26.86
C SER A 341 -18.28 30.55 26.54
N GLU A 342 -19.52 30.06 26.58
CA GLU A 342 -20.75 30.88 26.54
C GLU A 342 -20.93 31.76 27.82
N SER A 343 -19.84 32.10 28.51
CA SER A 343 -19.86 33.08 29.59
C SER A 343 -18.87 34.21 29.29
N SER A 344 -19.45 35.38 29.17
CA SER A 344 -18.89 36.72 29.00
C SER A 344 -17.59 37.02 29.79
N ASP A 345 -16.77 37.86 29.17
CA ASP A 345 -15.66 38.70 29.69
C ASP A 345 -14.25 38.12 29.93
N ASP A 346 -14.01 36.80 29.94
CA ASP A 346 -12.64 36.24 30.13
C ASP A 346 -11.96 35.72 28.84
N SER A 347 -12.61 35.85 27.67
CA SER A 347 -12.15 35.24 26.40
C SER A 347 -10.91 35.89 25.76
N TYR A 348 -10.43 37.03 26.26
CA TYR A 348 -9.24 37.70 25.75
C TYR A 348 -7.91 37.08 26.23
N HIS A 349 -7.92 36.18 27.24
CA HIS A 349 -6.70 35.74 27.92
C HIS A 349 -6.25 34.30 27.68
N LYS A 350 -6.89 33.53 26.80
CA LYS A 350 -6.44 32.16 26.43
C LYS A 350 -6.15 32.03 24.93
N VAL A 351 -5.26 32.87 24.42
CA VAL A 351 -4.59 32.55 23.14
C VAL A 351 -3.58 31.44 23.46
N VAL A 352 -3.90 30.20 23.08
CA VAL A 352 -2.91 29.13 23.06
C VAL A 352 -1.93 29.49 21.95
N ASP A 353 -0.68 29.76 22.30
CA ASP A 353 0.37 29.96 21.31
C ASP A 353 0.58 28.66 20.54
N THR A 354 0.15 28.66 19.27
CA THR A 354 0.25 27.51 18.37
C THR A 354 1.35 27.67 17.33
N ALA A 355 2.14 28.75 17.43
CA ALA A 355 3.16 29.09 16.43
C ALA A 355 4.23 27.99 16.29
N THR A 356 4.44 27.19 17.35
CA THR A 356 5.42 26.10 17.40
C THR A 356 4.80 24.72 17.64
N SER A 357 3.46 24.60 17.58
CA SER A 357 2.78 23.33 17.88
C SER A 357 3.13 22.21 16.90
N TYR A 358 3.40 22.53 15.64
CA TYR A 358 3.84 21.53 14.65
C TYR A 358 5.18 20.91 15.05
N GLU A 359 6.16 21.75 15.37
CA GLU A 359 7.51 21.34 15.75
C GLU A 359 7.50 20.58 17.09
N GLN A 360 6.72 21.05 18.08
CA GLN A 360 6.53 20.38 19.37
C GLN A 360 5.88 18.99 19.21
N SER A 361 4.83 18.90 18.38
CA SER A 361 4.19 17.62 18.09
C SER A 361 5.17 16.64 17.45
N LEU A 362 5.97 17.07 16.47
CA LEU A 362 6.90 16.17 15.78
C LEU A 362 8.04 15.67 16.69
N ALA A 363 8.55 16.51 17.58
CA ALA A 363 9.59 16.13 18.54
C ALA A 363 9.14 14.98 19.47
N THR A 364 7.84 14.88 19.77
CA THR A 364 7.25 13.84 20.61
C THR A 364 6.54 12.76 19.81
N SER A 365 6.46 12.88 18.48
CA SER A 365 5.79 11.90 17.61
C SER A 365 6.68 10.70 17.29
N PHE A 366 6.06 9.64 16.76
CA PHE A 366 6.76 8.45 16.29
C PHE A 366 6.13 7.90 15.02
N LEU A 367 6.97 7.55 14.05
CA LEU A 367 6.58 6.92 12.79
C LEU A 367 7.08 5.48 12.73
N ILE A 368 6.17 4.53 12.58
CA ILE A 368 6.50 3.19 12.10
C ILE A 368 6.45 3.22 10.57
N SER A 369 7.60 3.04 9.92
CA SER A 369 7.70 2.75 8.49
C SER A 369 7.49 1.24 8.28
N ALA A 370 6.30 0.89 7.81
CA ALA A 370 5.83 -0.47 7.67
C ALA A 370 5.97 -0.93 6.21
N ASP A 371 6.96 -1.78 5.98
CA ASP A 371 7.29 -2.33 4.68
C ASP A 371 7.93 -3.71 4.84
N MET A 372 7.61 -4.63 3.93
CA MET A 372 7.94 -6.05 4.01
C MET A 372 9.44 -6.30 4.27
N ALA A 373 9.74 -7.47 4.84
CA ALA A 373 11.09 -7.87 5.19
C ALA A 373 11.48 -9.17 4.47
N HIS A 374 12.78 -9.42 4.33
CA HIS A 374 13.26 -10.65 3.69
C HIS A 374 13.31 -11.80 4.69
N SER A 375 12.45 -12.80 4.53
CA SER A 375 12.59 -14.09 5.21
C SER A 375 13.81 -14.83 4.68
N VAL A 376 14.42 -15.70 5.50
CA VAL A 376 15.49 -16.59 5.06
C VAL A 376 15.00 -17.50 3.93
N HIS A 377 15.66 -17.39 2.77
CA HIS A 377 15.42 -18.30 1.66
C HIS A 377 16.18 -19.61 1.87
N PRO A 378 15.50 -20.78 1.96
CA PRO A 378 16.14 -22.06 2.29
C PRO A 378 17.15 -22.53 1.23
N ASN A 379 16.93 -22.17 -0.03
CA ASN A 379 17.87 -22.48 -1.13
C ASN A 379 19.03 -21.47 -1.28
N TYR A 380 18.99 -20.33 -0.58
CA TYR A 380 20.05 -19.31 -0.63
C TYR A 380 20.46 -18.83 0.77
N PRO A 381 20.69 -19.73 1.75
CA PRO A 381 20.87 -19.36 3.14
C PRO A 381 22.13 -18.52 3.38
N ALA A 382 23.13 -18.62 2.48
CA ALA A 382 24.39 -17.89 2.52
C ALA A 382 24.25 -16.38 2.22
N LYS A 383 23.11 -15.94 1.65
CA LYS A 383 22.85 -14.52 1.36
C LYS A 383 22.47 -13.70 2.59
N TYR A 384 22.15 -14.36 3.70
CA TYR A 384 21.71 -13.71 4.93
C TYR A 384 22.86 -13.54 5.91
N GLU A 385 22.78 -12.52 6.75
CA GLU A 385 23.65 -12.42 7.92
C GLU A 385 23.31 -13.61 8.86
N SER A 386 24.33 -14.17 9.50
CA SER A 386 24.25 -15.43 10.26
C SER A 386 23.37 -15.34 11.51
N SER A 387 23.28 -14.17 12.15
CA SER A 387 22.51 -13.92 13.38
C SER A 387 21.22 -13.13 13.16
N HIS A 388 20.99 -12.58 11.97
CA HIS A 388 19.79 -11.81 11.63
C HIS A 388 19.00 -12.50 10.51
N ARG A 389 18.27 -13.54 10.90
CA ARG A 389 17.68 -14.55 9.99
C ARG A 389 16.15 -14.66 10.18
N PRO A 390 15.35 -13.74 9.60
CA PRO A 390 13.91 -13.74 9.83
C PRO A 390 13.19 -14.98 9.29
N GLU A 391 12.30 -15.53 10.10
CA GLU A 391 11.46 -16.68 9.79
C GLU A 391 9.99 -16.27 9.61
N MET A 392 9.29 -16.88 8.65
CA MET A 392 7.84 -16.71 8.52
C MET A 392 7.09 -17.27 9.74
N ASN A 393 5.95 -16.67 10.05
CA ASN A 393 5.08 -17.02 11.18
C ASN A 393 5.75 -16.89 12.56
N ARG A 394 6.87 -16.15 12.65
CA ARG A 394 7.60 -15.87 13.89
C ARG A 394 7.54 -14.40 14.29
N GLY A 395 6.62 -13.64 13.70
CA GLY A 395 6.34 -12.26 14.06
C GLY A 395 7.09 -11.24 13.21
N THR A 396 6.72 -9.97 13.42
CA THR A 396 7.17 -8.86 12.59
C THR A 396 8.66 -8.56 12.79
N VAL A 397 9.33 -8.16 11.71
CA VAL A 397 10.79 -7.99 11.65
C VAL A 397 11.15 -6.52 11.77
N ILE A 398 11.96 -6.14 12.76
CA ILE A 398 12.59 -4.82 12.83
C ILE A 398 13.78 -4.79 11.87
N LYS A 399 13.80 -3.83 10.95
CA LYS A 399 14.84 -3.66 9.93
C LYS A 399 15.86 -2.63 10.40
N ILE A 400 17.15 -2.99 10.45
CA ILE A 400 18.22 -2.14 10.96
C ILE A 400 19.32 -2.02 9.90
N ASN A 401 19.80 -0.80 9.65
CA ASN A 401 20.93 -0.56 8.78
C ASN A 401 21.71 0.68 9.24
N ALA A 402 23.00 0.51 9.54
CA ALA A 402 23.84 1.60 10.07
C ALA A 402 24.03 2.77 9.09
N ASN A 403 23.82 2.56 7.79
CA ASN A 403 23.89 3.61 6.76
C ASN A 403 22.53 4.28 6.52
N ALA A 404 21.60 4.16 7.47
CA ALA A 404 20.25 4.76 7.43
C ALA A 404 19.45 4.41 6.16
N ARG A 405 19.64 3.19 5.62
CA ARG A 405 18.71 2.60 4.64
C ARG A 405 17.35 2.24 5.27
N TYR A 406 17.37 2.10 6.59
CA TYR A 406 16.24 2.02 7.49
C TYR A 406 16.49 3.06 8.59
N ALA A 407 15.47 3.79 9.04
CA ALA A 407 15.59 4.86 10.04
C ALA A 407 15.70 4.34 11.49
N THR A 408 15.54 3.03 11.68
CA THR A 408 15.54 2.37 12.99
C THR A 408 16.76 2.67 13.85
N ASN A 409 16.49 3.06 15.10
CA ASN A 409 17.49 3.22 16.16
C ASN A 409 17.01 2.63 17.51
N SER A 410 17.88 2.64 18.52
CA SER A 410 17.62 1.97 19.80
C SER A 410 16.40 2.50 20.58
N PRO A 411 16.11 3.82 20.67
CA PRO A 411 14.88 4.30 21.30
C PRO A 411 13.61 3.73 20.64
N GLY A 412 13.58 3.65 19.31
CA GLY A 412 12.47 3.05 18.57
C GLY A 412 12.31 1.55 18.84
N ILE A 413 13.43 0.81 18.93
CA ILE A 413 13.42 -0.61 19.27
C ILE A 413 12.84 -0.83 20.67
N VAL A 414 13.26 -0.03 21.66
CA VAL A 414 12.74 -0.13 23.03
C VAL A 414 11.25 0.17 23.09
N LEU A 415 10.78 1.20 22.38
CA LEU A 415 9.34 1.50 22.26
C LEU A 415 8.58 0.31 21.70
N LEU A 416 9.03 -0.24 20.57
CA LEU A 416 8.33 -1.32 19.89
C LEU A 416 8.33 -2.62 20.72
N GLN A 417 9.41 -2.92 21.44
CA GLN A 417 9.44 -4.05 22.37
C GLN A 417 8.37 -3.93 23.45
N GLU A 418 8.20 -2.75 24.04
CA GLU A 418 7.17 -2.53 25.07
C GLU A 418 5.75 -2.59 24.49
N VAL A 419 5.55 -2.03 23.30
CA VAL A 419 4.31 -2.19 22.54
C VAL A 419 4.00 -3.66 22.28
N ALA A 420 4.99 -4.44 21.86
CA ALA A 420 4.84 -5.84 21.53
C ALA A 420 4.52 -6.72 22.75
N ARG A 421 5.10 -6.43 23.92
CA ARG A 421 4.78 -7.11 25.19
C ARG A 421 3.30 -6.92 25.60
N ARG A 422 2.73 -5.76 25.28
CA ARG A 422 1.34 -5.40 25.59
C ARG A 422 0.33 -5.85 24.53
N ALA A 423 0.82 -6.23 23.35
CA ALA A 423 -0.03 -6.64 22.24
C ALA A 423 -0.75 -7.96 22.53
N LYS A 424 -1.92 -8.14 21.93
CA LYS A 424 -2.62 -9.42 21.98
C LYS A 424 -1.79 -10.46 21.19
N PRO A 425 -1.55 -11.66 21.74
CA PRO A 425 -0.91 -12.71 20.98
C PRO A 425 -1.78 -13.08 19.78
N ALA A 426 -1.15 -13.45 18.67
CA ALA A 426 -1.88 -14.00 17.53
C ALA A 426 -2.43 -15.39 17.87
N SER A 427 -3.48 -15.77 17.18
CA SER A 427 -4.10 -17.09 17.19
C SER A 427 -3.24 -18.13 16.46
N SER A 428 -1.92 -18.03 16.52
CA SER A 428 -0.98 -18.89 15.80
C SER A 428 -0.69 -20.17 16.57
N PRO A 429 -0.62 -21.35 15.90
CA PRO A 429 -0.21 -22.60 16.54
C PRO A 429 1.26 -22.56 16.98
N PHE A 430 2.05 -21.63 16.42
CA PHE A 430 3.46 -21.43 16.75
C PHE A 430 3.68 -20.52 17.95
N CYS A 431 2.63 -19.83 18.42
CA CYS A 431 2.65 -18.97 19.59
C CYS A 431 2.40 -19.82 20.86
N ALA A 432 3.33 -20.73 21.15
CA ALA A 432 3.20 -21.70 22.21
C ALA A 432 3.84 -21.22 23.52
N SER A 433 3.11 -20.42 24.31
CA SER A 433 3.00 -20.59 25.76
C SER A 433 2.09 -19.52 26.38
N ALA A 434 1.17 -19.93 27.26
CA ALA A 434 0.41 -19.05 28.15
C ALA A 434 1.31 -18.21 29.11
N SER A 435 2.63 -18.44 29.12
CA SER A 435 3.60 -17.76 29.98
C SER A 435 4.27 -16.52 29.36
N SER A 436 3.99 -16.17 28.11
CA SER A 436 4.61 -15.00 27.45
C SER A 436 3.56 -14.21 26.64
N PRO A 437 2.87 -13.24 27.26
CA PRO A 437 1.94 -12.37 26.54
C PRO A 437 2.70 -11.49 25.53
N GLY A 438 2.10 -11.26 24.36
CA GLY A 438 2.64 -10.32 23.38
C GLY A 438 2.69 -10.84 21.93
N VAL A 439 3.18 -9.98 21.04
CA VAL A 439 3.57 -10.32 19.67
C VAL A 439 5.09 -10.53 19.62
N PRO A 440 5.60 -11.63 19.03
CA PRO A 440 7.02 -11.81 18.84
C PRO A 440 7.59 -10.83 17.81
N LEU A 441 8.84 -10.43 18.01
CA LEU A 441 9.59 -9.56 17.10
C LEU A 441 10.89 -10.24 16.68
N GLN A 442 11.33 -9.96 15.47
CA GLN A 442 12.59 -10.44 14.90
C GLN A 442 13.49 -9.26 14.52
N LEU A 443 14.78 -9.51 14.33
CA LEU A 443 15.73 -8.49 13.88
C LEU A 443 16.30 -8.87 12.51
N PHE A 444 16.44 -7.88 11.64
CA PHE A 444 17.06 -8.02 10.33
C PHE A 444 18.12 -6.96 10.08
N VAL A 445 19.29 -7.43 9.64
CA VAL A 445 20.41 -6.65 9.14
C VAL A 445 20.95 -7.37 7.92
N VAL A 446 21.25 -6.65 6.85
CA VAL A 446 21.94 -7.23 5.69
C VAL A 446 23.41 -7.52 6.01
N ARG A 447 24.01 -8.45 5.27
CA ARG A 447 25.46 -8.66 5.34
C ARG A 447 26.20 -7.39 4.96
N ASN A 448 27.38 -7.16 5.54
CA ASN A 448 28.22 -5.99 5.23
C ASN A 448 28.67 -5.92 3.76
N ASP A 449 28.72 -7.05 3.06
CA ASP A 449 29.10 -7.17 1.65
C ASP A 449 27.89 -7.17 0.69
N SER A 450 26.70 -6.83 1.18
CA SER A 450 25.47 -6.72 0.39
C SER A 450 24.82 -5.35 0.58
N SER A 451 24.36 -4.75 -0.52
CA SER A 451 23.45 -3.59 -0.44
C SER A 451 22.05 -4.02 -0.01
N CYS A 452 21.25 -3.07 0.48
CA CYS A 452 19.81 -3.21 0.66
C CYS A 452 19.09 -2.03 -0.01
N GLY A 453 17.80 -2.23 -0.32
CA GLY A 453 16.91 -1.13 -0.68
C GLY A 453 16.78 -0.10 0.45
N SER A 454 16.23 1.06 0.11
CA SER A 454 15.71 2.02 1.10
C SER A 454 14.20 1.83 1.20
N THR A 455 13.58 2.47 2.19
CA THR A 455 12.12 2.53 2.37
C THR A 455 11.65 3.98 2.45
N ILE A 456 10.36 4.19 2.71
CA ILE A 456 9.80 5.51 3.09
C ILE A 456 10.33 6.04 4.43
N GLY A 457 10.91 5.19 5.28
CA GLY A 457 11.31 5.53 6.65
C GLY A 457 12.35 6.66 6.71
N PRO A 458 13.53 6.49 6.09
CA PRO A 458 14.57 7.53 6.07
C PRO A 458 14.10 8.86 5.47
N MET A 459 13.34 8.85 4.36
CA MET A 459 12.87 10.08 3.72
C MET A 459 11.85 10.83 4.59
N LEU A 460 10.91 10.14 5.22
CA LEU A 460 9.94 10.76 6.11
C LEU A 460 10.59 11.22 7.42
N SER A 461 11.55 10.44 7.94
CA SER A 461 12.34 10.85 9.10
C SER A 461 13.10 12.15 8.82
N ALA A 462 13.73 12.27 7.64
CA ALA A 462 14.42 13.49 7.22
C ALA A 462 13.45 14.67 7.01
N ALA A 463 12.29 14.43 6.39
CA ALA A 463 11.31 15.48 6.08
C ALA A 463 10.59 16.01 7.33
N LEU A 464 10.36 15.15 8.33
CA LEU A 464 9.59 15.48 9.54
C LEU A 464 10.48 15.75 10.76
N GLY A 465 11.71 15.24 10.81
CA GLY A 465 12.51 15.22 12.04
C GLY A 465 11.90 14.34 13.15
N ALA A 466 10.90 13.51 12.82
CA ALA A 466 10.25 12.61 13.77
C ALA A 466 11.04 11.31 13.93
N ARG A 467 11.04 10.77 15.17
CA ARG A 467 11.59 9.44 15.45
C ARG A 467 10.89 8.41 14.57
N THR A 468 11.67 7.58 13.89
CA THR A 468 11.15 6.61 12.91
C THR A 468 11.79 5.25 13.11
N LEU A 469 11.01 4.18 12.91
CA LEU A 469 11.50 2.80 12.91
C LEU A 469 10.92 2.07 11.71
N ASP A 470 11.76 1.27 11.04
CA ASP A 470 11.38 0.41 9.94
C ASP A 470 11.12 -1.03 10.41
N LEU A 471 10.00 -1.58 9.98
CA LEU A 471 9.65 -2.97 10.22
C LEU A 471 8.79 -3.54 9.09
N GLY A 472 8.66 -4.85 9.04
CA GLY A 472 7.57 -5.50 8.29
C GLY A 472 7.57 -7.00 8.41
N ASN A 473 6.57 -7.61 7.80
CA ASN A 473 6.42 -9.06 7.85
C ASN A 473 7.42 -9.75 6.90
N PRO A 474 7.95 -10.91 7.29
CA PRO A 474 8.93 -11.63 6.49
C PRO A 474 8.28 -12.30 5.27
N GLN A 475 8.86 -12.13 4.09
CA GLN A 475 8.45 -12.76 2.84
C GLN A 475 9.62 -13.31 2.01
N LEU A 476 9.28 -14.13 1.02
CA LEU A 476 10.15 -14.60 -0.05
C LEU A 476 9.72 -14.01 -1.40
N SER A 477 10.64 -14.04 -2.35
CA SER A 477 10.40 -13.64 -3.74
C SER A 477 9.87 -12.22 -3.90
N MET A 478 10.32 -11.29 -3.05
CA MET A 478 9.97 -9.87 -3.12
C MET A 478 10.13 -9.30 -4.54
N HIS A 479 9.15 -8.51 -4.98
CA HIS A 479 9.00 -7.98 -6.35
C HIS A 479 8.66 -9.00 -7.45
N SER A 480 8.36 -10.25 -7.09
CA SER A 480 7.75 -11.23 -8.01
C SER A 480 6.30 -10.86 -8.31
N ILE A 481 5.78 -11.29 -9.47
CA ILE A 481 4.33 -11.24 -9.72
C ILE A 481 3.54 -12.09 -8.71
N ARG A 482 4.19 -13.06 -8.08
CA ARG A 482 3.62 -13.91 -7.02
C ARG A 482 4.68 -14.19 -5.95
N GLU A 483 4.45 -13.63 -4.78
CA GLU A 483 5.32 -13.62 -3.61
C GLU A 483 4.80 -14.62 -2.57
N THR A 484 5.54 -14.80 -1.46
CA THR A 484 5.16 -15.75 -0.40
C THR A 484 5.49 -15.22 0.99
N CYS A 485 4.54 -15.23 1.93
CA CYS A 485 4.77 -14.90 3.34
C CYS A 485 4.05 -15.88 4.29
N GLY A 486 4.24 -15.70 5.60
CA GLY A 486 3.53 -16.47 6.61
C GLY A 486 2.07 -16.01 6.77
N ALA A 487 1.14 -16.96 6.95
CA ALA A 487 -0.27 -16.66 7.18
C ALA A 487 -0.53 -16.00 8.54
N TRP A 488 0.25 -16.34 9.57
CA TRP A 488 0.08 -15.84 10.93
C TRP A 488 0.74 -14.48 11.17
N ASP A 489 1.68 -14.09 10.30
CA ASP A 489 2.34 -12.78 10.38
C ASP A 489 1.35 -11.63 10.18
N VAL A 490 0.23 -11.87 9.48
CA VAL A 490 -0.84 -10.89 9.29
C VAL A 490 -1.45 -10.47 10.64
N GLU A 491 -1.89 -11.44 11.45
CA GLU A 491 -2.47 -11.18 12.76
C GLU A 491 -1.43 -10.61 13.73
N HIS A 492 -0.19 -11.08 13.67
CA HIS A 492 0.92 -10.51 14.46
C HIS A 492 1.08 -9.02 14.19
N ALA A 493 1.18 -8.59 12.92
CA ALA A 493 1.34 -7.18 12.56
C ALA A 493 0.11 -6.34 12.92
N VAL A 494 -1.11 -6.84 12.67
CA VAL A 494 -2.35 -6.16 13.05
C VAL A 494 -2.41 -5.91 14.56
N ASN A 495 -2.12 -6.93 15.37
CA ASN A 495 -2.14 -6.82 16.83
C ASN A 495 -1.01 -5.92 17.37
N LEU A 496 0.16 -5.92 16.71
CA LEU A 496 1.25 -5.01 17.03
C LEU A 496 0.86 -3.55 16.78
N PHE A 497 0.21 -3.27 15.64
CA PHE A 497 -0.22 -1.92 15.26
C PHE A 497 -1.39 -1.41 16.10
N ASP A 498 -2.36 -2.28 16.42
CA ASP A 498 -3.39 -2.00 17.43
C ASP A 498 -2.74 -1.57 18.75
N SER A 499 -1.82 -2.38 19.27
CA SER A 499 -1.10 -2.09 20.52
C SER A 499 -0.30 -0.80 20.46
N PHE A 500 0.36 -0.50 19.32
CA PHE A 500 1.10 0.74 19.14
C PHE A 500 0.20 1.96 19.34
N PHE A 501 -0.92 2.01 18.62
CA PHE A 501 -1.87 3.12 18.73
C PHE A 501 -2.47 3.27 20.13
N VAL A 502 -2.78 2.15 20.80
CA VAL A 502 -3.37 2.18 22.14
C VAL A 502 -2.37 2.65 23.20
N ASN A 503 -1.11 2.23 23.10
CA ASN A 503 -0.13 2.41 24.19
C ASN A 503 0.85 3.57 23.97
N PHE A 504 0.99 4.08 22.75
CA PHE A 504 2.05 5.05 22.42
C PHE A 504 2.03 6.29 23.31
N GLY A 505 0.89 6.94 23.52
CA GLY A 505 0.82 8.18 24.30
C GLY A 505 1.25 8.06 25.77
N GLU A 506 1.22 6.85 26.34
CA GLU A 506 1.76 6.55 27.66
C GLU A 506 3.27 6.25 27.60
N LEU A 507 3.69 5.46 26.60
CA LEU A 507 5.04 4.94 26.47
C LEU A 507 6.06 5.99 26.01
N GLU A 508 5.65 6.87 25.11
CA GLU A 508 6.47 7.94 24.54
C GLU A 508 7.17 8.76 25.64
N LYS A 509 6.41 9.16 26.67
CA LYS A 509 6.88 9.94 27.81
C LYS A 509 7.90 9.23 28.71
N LYS A 510 8.00 7.91 28.60
CA LYS A 510 8.91 7.09 29.39
C LYS A 510 10.26 6.84 28.70
N ILE A 511 10.37 7.20 27.42
CA ILE A 511 11.56 6.96 26.61
C ILE A 511 12.21 8.31 26.31
N VAL A 512 13.06 8.75 27.24
CA VAL A 512 13.79 10.02 27.18
C VAL A 512 15.18 9.76 26.60
N VAL A 513 15.55 10.54 25.59
CA VAL A 513 16.86 10.46 24.90
C VAL A 513 17.59 11.79 24.99
N ASP A 514 16.85 12.89 24.83
CA ASP A 514 17.31 14.26 25.00
C ASP A 514 16.41 14.94 26.05
N GLU A 515 17.01 15.75 26.95
CA GLU A 515 16.33 16.47 28.04
C GLU A 515 15.74 17.83 27.61
#